data_AF-A0A508AYB2-F1
#
_entry.id   AF-A0A508AYB2-F1
#
_cell.length_a   1.000
_cell.length_b   1.000
_cell.length_c   1.000
_cell.angle_alpha   90.00
_cell.angle_beta   90.00
_cell.angle_gamma   90.00
#
_symmetry.space_group_name_H-M   'P 1'
#
loop_
_entity.id
_entity.type
_entity.pdbx_description
1 polymer ?
#
loop_
_entity_poly.entity_id
_entity_poly.type
_entity_poly.pdbx_seq_one_letter_code
_entity_poly.pdbx_strand_id
1 'polypeptide(L)'
;MNKFEKARRMALRRDTGNRPAPSPPPLRPRAAAYLIAHACFICRKSFRIAPRPQRRSRCPCCAGDLHEMGRSFKAPPARNREQWRKVQALYEAGFRFFSYGSFDAPPLPARLRDVEAFIRDNPEHPMRVAVPVS
;
A
#
# COMPACT_ATOMS: atom_id res chain seq x y z
N MET A 1 16.80 -54.67 -15.98
CA MET A 1 17.65 -53.57 -15.47
C MET A 1 17.76 -53.72 -13.96
N ASN A 2 18.93 -54.08 -13.43
CA ASN A 2 19.09 -54.54 -12.06
C ASN A 2 19.15 -53.36 -11.07
N LYS A 3 18.38 -53.41 -9.98
CA LYS A 3 18.22 -52.31 -8.99
C LYS A 3 19.56 -51.92 -8.35
N PHE A 4 20.46 -52.89 -8.21
CA PHE A 4 21.83 -52.73 -7.69
C PHE A 4 22.73 -51.93 -8.63
N GLU A 5 22.53 -52.04 -9.93
CA GLU A 5 23.32 -51.35 -10.96
C GLU A 5 22.98 -49.85 -11.00
N LYS A 6 21.70 -49.52 -10.79
CA LYS A 6 21.22 -48.13 -10.65
C LYS A 6 21.81 -47.47 -9.39
N ALA A 7 21.85 -48.18 -8.28
CA ALA A 7 22.44 -47.69 -7.03
C ALA A 7 23.95 -47.43 -7.18
N ARG A 8 24.67 -48.35 -7.83
CA ARG A 8 26.10 -48.22 -8.10
C ARG A 8 26.42 -47.03 -9.02
N ARG A 9 25.63 -46.81 -10.08
CA ARG A 9 25.73 -45.61 -10.93
C ARG A 9 25.46 -44.31 -10.16
N MET A 10 24.53 -44.34 -9.21
CA MET A 10 24.17 -43.16 -8.42
C MET A 10 25.27 -42.83 -7.38
N ALA A 11 25.94 -43.84 -6.81
CA ALA A 11 27.10 -43.66 -5.94
C ALA A 11 28.30 -43.07 -6.71
N LEU A 12 28.61 -43.59 -7.90
CA LEU A 12 29.65 -43.03 -8.77
C LEU A 12 29.39 -41.56 -9.10
N ARG A 13 28.15 -41.18 -9.44
CA ARG A 13 27.79 -39.77 -9.70
C ARG A 13 27.98 -38.84 -8.50
N ARG A 14 27.87 -39.36 -7.26
CA ARG A 14 28.12 -38.58 -6.04
C ARG A 14 29.62 -38.38 -5.81
N ASP A 15 30.40 -39.44 -6.02
CA ASP A 15 31.85 -39.46 -5.78
C ASP A 15 32.63 -38.60 -6.79
N THR A 16 32.23 -38.61 -8.07
CA THR A 16 32.91 -37.83 -9.13
C THR A 16 32.68 -36.32 -9.03
N GLY A 17 31.86 -35.82 -8.08
CA GLY A 17 31.62 -34.38 -7.91
C GLY A 17 30.96 -33.68 -9.11
N ASN A 18 30.53 -34.42 -10.14
CA ASN A 18 30.01 -33.88 -11.41
C ASN A 18 28.55 -33.39 -11.29
N ARG A 19 28.15 -32.90 -10.12
CA ARG A 19 26.89 -32.19 -9.97
C ARG A 19 27.17 -30.72 -10.32
N PRO A 20 26.69 -30.20 -11.45
CA PRO A 20 26.72 -28.75 -11.64
C PRO A 20 26.02 -28.11 -10.44
N ALA A 21 26.63 -27.08 -9.87
CA ALA A 21 26.01 -26.34 -8.78
C ALA A 21 24.59 -25.94 -9.22
N PRO A 22 23.57 -26.08 -8.34
CA PRO A 22 22.26 -25.53 -8.66
C PRO A 22 22.45 -24.05 -9.02
N SER A 23 21.90 -23.65 -10.16
CA SER A 23 21.92 -22.25 -10.56
C SER A 23 21.36 -21.41 -9.40
N PRO A 24 21.95 -20.24 -9.10
CA PRO A 24 21.38 -19.37 -8.10
C PRO A 24 19.92 -19.11 -8.46
N PRO A 25 18.98 -19.14 -7.48
CA PRO A 25 17.60 -18.82 -7.76
C PRO A 25 17.55 -17.44 -8.45
N PRO A 26 16.61 -17.24 -9.40
CA PRO A 26 16.44 -15.91 -9.99
C PRO A 26 16.29 -14.91 -8.86
N LEU A 27 17.05 -13.82 -8.93
CA LEU A 27 16.93 -12.72 -7.97
C LEU A 27 15.47 -12.28 -7.97
N ARG A 28 14.70 -12.70 -6.96
CA ARG A 28 13.37 -12.17 -6.73
C ARG A 28 13.56 -10.66 -6.56
N PRO A 29 12.75 -9.81 -7.22
CA PRO A 29 12.84 -8.38 -6.97
C PRO A 29 12.79 -8.15 -5.46
N ARG A 30 13.80 -7.43 -4.95
CA ARG A 30 13.89 -7.00 -3.54
C ARG A 30 12.51 -6.48 -3.14
N ALA A 31 12.02 -6.94 -1.99
CA ALA A 31 10.71 -6.68 -1.38
C ALA A 31 9.92 -5.54 -2.06
N ALA A 32 8.67 -5.83 -2.47
CA ALA A 32 7.75 -4.89 -3.11
C ALA A 32 8.02 -3.46 -2.64
N ALA A 33 8.42 -2.58 -3.57
CA ALA A 33 8.84 -1.23 -3.25
C ALA A 33 7.87 -0.60 -2.25
N TYR A 34 8.39 0.14 -1.27
CA TYR A 34 7.62 0.78 -0.21
C TYR A 34 6.70 1.85 -0.84
N LEU A 35 5.56 1.43 -1.40
CA LEU A 35 4.62 2.30 -2.10
C LEU A 35 3.54 2.80 -1.14
N ILE A 36 3.20 4.08 -1.26
CA ILE A 36 2.13 4.72 -0.51
C ILE A 36 1.02 5.08 -1.48
N ALA A 37 -0.24 4.85 -1.08
CA ALA A 37 -1.36 5.25 -1.90
C ALA A 37 -1.53 6.76 -1.85
N HIS A 38 -1.66 7.35 -3.03
CA HIS A 38 -2.00 8.75 -3.24
C HIS A 38 -3.36 8.85 -3.92
N ALA A 39 -4.11 9.91 -3.61
CA ALA A 39 -5.41 10.19 -4.19
C ALA A 39 -5.38 11.48 -5.01
N CYS A 40 -6.04 11.46 -6.17
CA CYS A 40 -6.43 12.67 -6.87
C CYS A 40 -7.93 12.92 -6.65
N PHE A 41 -8.29 14.00 -5.96
CA PHE A 41 -9.69 14.34 -5.70
C PHE A 41 -10.42 14.88 -6.93
N ILE A 42 -9.69 15.44 -7.91
CA ILE A 42 -10.26 15.94 -9.17
C ILE A 42 -10.77 14.78 -10.03
N CYS A 43 -9.88 13.84 -10.39
CA CYS A 43 -10.25 12.71 -11.25
C CYS A 43 -10.74 11.47 -10.49
N ARG A 44 -10.73 11.50 -9.14
CA ARG A 44 -11.20 10.40 -8.26
C ARG A 44 -10.52 9.06 -8.57
N LYS A 45 -9.20 9.12 -8.73
CA LYS A 45 -8.33 7.96 -8.95
C LYS A 45 -7.24 7.92 -7.88
N SER A 46 -6.73 6.72 -7.63
CA SER A 46 -5.60 6.50 -6.74
C SER A 46 -4.40 5.91 -7.47
N PHE A 47 -3.22 6.22 -6.96
CA PHE A 47 -1.94 5.79 -7.53
C PHE A 47 -1.02 5.33 -6.40
N ARG A 48 -0.26 4.27 -6.62
CA ARG A 48 0.76 3.81 -5.68
C ARG A 48 2.10 4.41 -6.07
N ILE A 49 2.65 5.26 -5.22
CA ILE A 49 3.87 6.04 -5.52
C ILE A 49 4.87 5.80 -4.40
N ALA A 50 6.15 5.69 -4.75
CA ALA A 50 7.22 5.65 -3.75
C ALA A 50 7.30 7.01 -3.03
N PRO A 51 7.43 7.06 -1.70
CA PRO A 51 7.49 8.31 -0.96
C PRO A 51 8.67 9.15 -1.45
N ARG A 52 8.37 10.40 -1.82
CA ARG A 52 9.36 11.40 -2.23
C ARG A 52 9.13 12.67 -1.40
N PRO A 53 9.75 12.79 -0.22
CA PRO A 53 9.42 13.85 0.73
C PRO A 53 9.61 15.27 0.17
N GLN A 54 10.47 15.44 -0.84
CA GLN A 54 10.81 16.75 -1.41
C GLN A 54 9.98 17.14 -2.63
N ARG A 55 9.06 16.30 -3.14
CA ARG A 55 8.32 16.59 -4.37
C ARG A 55 6.84 16.26 -4.24
N ARG A 56 6.00 17.27 -4.51
CA ARG A 56 4.56 17.07 -4.76
C ARG A 56 4.41 16.25 -6.03
N SER A 57 3.63 15.17 -5.95
CA SER A 57 3.33 14.33 -7.10
C SER A 57 2.12 14.89 -7.86
N ARG A 58 2.17 14.88 -9.18
CA ARG A 58 1.04 15.29 -10.04
C ARG A 58 0.31 14.08 -10.60
N CYS A 59 -1.00 14.22 -10.77
CA CYS A 59 -1.85 13.17 -11.30
C CYS A 59 -1.56 12.96 -12.79
N PRO A 60 -1.27 11.72 -13.23
CA PRO A 60 -0.99 11.44 -14.64
C PRO A 60 -2.23 11.57 -15.53
N CYS A 61 -3.45 11.60 -14.97
CA CYS A 61 -4.69 11.72 -15.74
C CYS A 61 -5.19 13.15 -15.93
N CYS A 62 -4.93 14.05 -14.99
CA CYS A 62 -5.52 15.40 -14.99
C CYS A 62 -4.54 16.50 -14.56
N ALA A 63 -3.26 16.17 -14.35
CA ALA A 63 -2.21 17.07 -13.88
C ALA A 63 -2.43 17.73 -12.50
N GLY A 64 -3.58 17.52 -11.86
CA GLY A 64 -3.87 18.01 -10.51
C GLY A 64 -3.01 17.36 -9.43
N ASP A 65 -3.09 17.90 -8.21
CA ASP A 65 -2.30 17.43 -7.09
C ASP A 65 -2.67 16.00 -6.66
N LEU A 66 -1.64 15.25 -6.27
CA LEU A 66 -1.78 13.96 -5.61
C LEU A 66 -1.51 14.10 -4.13
N HIS A 67 -2.50 13.66 -3.36
CA HIS A 67 -2.51 13.73 -1.91
C HIS A 67 -2.06 12.39 -1.35
N GLU A 68 -0.99 12.38 -0.56
CA GLU A 68 -0.53 11.17 0.13
C GLU A 68 -1.59 10.72 1.15
N MET A 69 -2.20 9.56 0.95
CA MET A 69 -3.30 9.08 1.77
C MET A 69 -2.84 8.08 2.83
N GLY A 70 -1.76 7.37 2.59
CA GLY A 70 -1.28 6.29 3.47
C GLY A 70 -1.42 4.90 2.87
N ARG A 71 -0.87 3.91 3.56
CA ARG A 71 -0.68 2.54 3.04
C ARG A 71 -1.95 1.71 3.02
N SER A 72 -2.79 1.91 4.02
CA SER A 72 -4.03 1.16 4.22
C SER A 72 -5.22 1.81 3.53
N PHE A 73 -4.98 2.89 2.77
CA PHE A 73 -6.02 3.57 2.00
C PHE A 73 -6.59 2.67 0.90
N LYS A 74 -7.90 2.44 0.97
CA LYS A 74 -8.67 1.78 -0.09
C LYS A 74 -9.48 2.84 -0.82
N ALA A 75 -9.10 3.10 -2.07
CA ALA A 75 -9.78 4.10 -2.89
C ALA A 75 -11.23 3.67 -3.18
N PRO A 76 -12.22 4.55 -2.96
CA PRO A 76 -13.59 4.28 -3.36
C PRO A 76 -13.70 4.12 -4.89
N PRO A 77 -14.75 3.44 -5.40
CA PRO A 77 -15.05 3.45 -6.82
C PRO A 77 -15.15 4.88 -7.35
N ALA A 78 -14.53 5.19 -8.49
CA ALA A 78 -14.45 6.55 -9.02
C ALA A 78 -15.84 7.23 -9.14
N ARG A 79 -16.88 6.47 -9.51
CA ARG A 79 -18.27 6.96 -9.61
C ARG A 79 -18.90 7.40 -8.27
N ASN A 80 -18.40 6.90 -7.14
CA ASN A 80 -18.98 7.16 -5.82
C ASN A 80 -18.53 8.52 -5.28
N ARG A 81 -19.18 9.60 -5.76
CA ARG A 81 -18.86 10.98 -5.40
C ARG A 81 -18.95 11.25 -3.90
N GLU A 82 -19.93 10.66 -3.22
CA GLU A 82 -20.13 10.84 -1.79
C GLU A 82 -18.94 10.30 -0.98
N GLN A 83 -18.49 9.08 -1.27
CA GLN A 83 -17.34 8.50 -0.58
C GLN A 83 -16.03 9.24 -0.90
N TRP A 84 -15.88 9.78 -2.11
CA TRP A 84 -14.73 10.62 -2.45
C TRP A 84 -14.73 11.94 -1.67
N ARG A 85 -15.89 12.61 -1.53
CA ARG A 85 -16.04 13.79 -0.67
C ARG A 85 -15.72 13.48 0.79
N LYS A 86 -16.15 12.31 1.27
CA LYS A 86 -15.87 11.86 2.64
C LYS A 86 -14.36 11.75 2.90
N VAL A 87 -13.66 11.09 1.98
CA VAL A 87 -12.22 10.92 2.06
C VAL A 87 -11.50 12.26 1.96
N GLN A 88 -11.96 13.16 1.10
CA GLN A 88 -11.40 14.50 0.95
C GLN A 88 -11.55 15.32 2.24
N ALA A 89 -12.74 15.36 2.83
CA ALA A 89 -12.99 16.08 4.08
C ALA A 89 -12.14 15.54 5.24
N LEU A 90 -12.00 14.21 5.36
CA LEU A 90 -11.09 13.61 6.33
C LEU A 90 -9.64 14.01 6.07
N TYR A 91 -9.20 13.99 4.82
CA TYR A 91 -7.84 14.40 4.44
C TYR A 91 -7.56 15.86 4.80
N GLU A 92 -8.48 16.77 4.47
CA GLU A 92 -8.41 18.21 4.78
C GLU A 92 -8.35 18.44 6.29
N ALA A 93 -9.07 17.64 7.09
CA ALA A 93 -9.01 17.68 8.54
C ALA A 93 -7.73 17.06 9.16
N GLY A 94 -6.80 16.56 8.34
CA GLY A 94 -5.52 16.02 8.77
C GLY A 94 -5.46 14.49 8.89
N PHE A 95 -6.51 13.77 8.52
CA PHE A 95 -6.54 12.31 8.62
C PHE A 95 -5.76 11.64 7.50
N ARG A 96 -5.02 10.59 7.86
CA ARG A 96 -4.29 9.71 6.93
C ARG A 96 -4.48 8.25 7.33
N PHE A 97 -4.42 7.36 6.34
CA PHE A 97 -4.80 5.95 6.42
C PHE A 97 -3.54 5.07 6.51
N PHE A 98 -2.78 5.20 7.60
CA PHE A 98 -1.51 4.48 7.81
C PHE A 98 -1.63 3.18 8.63
N SER A 99 -2.78 2.93 9.29
CA SER A 99 -2.92 1.89 10.31
C SER A 99 -2.68 0.46 9.79
N TYR A 100 -1.73 -0.22 10.45
CA TYR A 100 -1.71 -1.67 10.66
C TYR A 100 -1.72 -1.89 12.17
N GLY A 101 -2.85 -2.34 12.72
CA GLY A 101 -3.02 -2.58 14.16
C GLY A 101 -4.17 -1.77 14.75
N SER A 102 -5.02 -2.43 15.52
CA SER A 102 -6.22 -1.88 16.15
C SER A 102 -5.82 -0.83 17.17
N PHE A 103 -5.86 0.44 16.77
CA PHE A 103 -5.83 1.52 17.75
C PHE A 103 -7.12 1.44 18.58
N ASP A 104 -7.03 1.75 19.87
CA ASP A 104 -8.20 1.97 20.72
C ASP A 104 -8.81 3.33 20.36
N ALA A 105 -9.45 3.38 19.20
CA ALA A 105 -10.05 4.59 18.63
C ALA A 105 -11.32 4.23 17.86
N PRO A 106 -12.31 5.13 17.82
CA PRO A 106 -13.52 4.91 17.04
C PRO A 106 -13.23 4.66 15.55
N PRO A 107 -13.97 3.78 14.88
CA PRO A 107 -13.81 3.56 13.45
C PRO A 107 -14.13 4.82 12.65
N LEU A 108 -13.45 5.02 11.53
CA LEU A 108 -13.74 6.15 10.64
C LEU A 108 -15.21 6.11 10.17
N PRO A 109 -15.82 7.29 9.97
CA PRO A 109 -17.23 7.38 9.59
C PRO A 109 -17.50 6.67 8.27
N ALA A 110 -18.63 5.96 8.20
CA ALA A 110 -19.05 5.24 7.00
C ALA A 110 -19.63 6.19 5.94
N ARG A 111 -20.38 7.22 6.37
CA ARG A 111 -21.12 8.15 5.51
C ARG A 111 -20.52 9.55 5.57
N LEU A 112 -20.75 10.35 4.52
CA LEU A 112 -20.23 11.72 4.44
C LEU A 112 -20.79 12.62 5.53
N ARG A 113 -22.10 12.53 5.80
CA ARG A 113 -22.80 13.39 6.77
C ARG A 113 -22.29 13.25 8.21
N ASP A 114 -21.67 12.11 8.54
CA ASP A 114 -21.18 11.82 9.89
C ASP A 114 -19.74 12.37 10.09
N VAL A 115 -19.07 12.84 9.03
CA VAL A 115 -17.66 13.27 9.05
C VAL A 115 -17.43 14.48 9.94
N GLU A 116 -18.28 15.49 9.83
CA GLU A 116 -18.10 16.74 10.57
C GLU A 116 -18.20 16.51 12.08
N ALA A 117 -19.25 15.81 12.52
CA ALA A 117 -19.40 15.39 13.91
C ALA A 117 -18.21 14.53 14.37
N PHE A 118 -17.80 13.56 13.56
CA PHE A 118 -16.66 12.71 13.89
C PHE A 118 -15.35 13.51 14.10
N ILE A 119 -15.04 14.46 13.21
CA ILE A 119 -13.83 15.29 13.32
C ILE A 119 -13.87 16.13 14.61
N ARG A 120 -15.03 16.72 14.92
CA ARG A 120 -15.22 17.53 16.13
C ARG A 120 -15.06 16.69 17.39
N ASP A 121 -15.67 15.51 17.41
CA ASP A 121 -15.74 14.65 18.60
C ASP A 121 -14.44 13.85 18.82
N ASN A 122 -13.54 13.77 17.82
CA ASN A 122 -12.29 13.01 17.86
C ASN A 122 -11.07 13.88 17.49
N PRO A 123 -10.71 14.90 18.29
CA PRO A 123 -9.61 15.80 17.97
C PRO A 123 -8.23 15.11 17.97
N GLU A 124 -7.99 14.23 18.93
CA GLU A 124 -6.73 13.49 19.16
C GLU A 124 -6.73 12.11 18.48
N HIS A 125 -7.54 11.93 17.43
CA HIS A 125 -7.65 10.64 16.78
C HIS A 125 -6.29 10.21 16.19
N PRO A 126 -5.81 8.96 16.39
CA PRO A 126 -4.46 8.53 15.99
C PRO A 126 -4.17 8.60 14.49
N MET A 127 -5.21 8.55 13.66
CA MET A 127 -5.10 8.77 12.21
C MET A 127 -5.01 10.25 11.80
N ARG A 128 -5.27 11.21 12.69
CA ARG A 128 -5.18 12.65 12.45
C ARG A 128 -3.74 13.11 12.68
N VAL A 129 -2.90 12.92 11.67
CA VAL A 129 -1.44 13.07 11.78
C VAL A 129 -0.88 14.30 11.06
N ALA A 130 -1.69 14.94 10.22
CA ALA A 130 -1.28 16.12 9.46
C ALA A 130 -1.98 17.37 9.99
N VAL A 131 -1.33 18.53 9.83
CA VAL A 131 -1.95 19.83 10.08
C VAL A 131 -3.14 19.98 9.12
N PRO A 132 -4.33 20.35 9.61
CA PRO A 132 -5.49 20.60 8.75
C PRO A 132 -5.18 21.65 7.69
N VAL A 133 -5.65 21.42 6.48
CA VAL A 133 -5.55 22.41 5.40
C VAL A 133 -6.75 23.34 5.56
N SER A 134 -6.50 24.56 6.04
CA SER A 134 -7.52 25.61 6.21
C SER A 134 -8.01 26.17 4.87
#